data_AF-A0AAE8FX87-F1
#
_entry.id   AF-A0AAE8FX87-F1
#
_cell.length_a   1.000
_cell.length_b   1.000
_cell.length_c   1.000
_cell.angle_alpha   90.00
_cell.angle_beta   90.00
_cell.angle_gamma   90.00
#
_symmetry.space_group_name_H-M   'P 1'
#
loop_
_entity.id
_entity.type
_entity.pdbx_description
1 polymer ?
#
loop_
_entity_poly.entity_id
_entity_poly.type
_entity_poly.pdbx_seq_one_letter_code
_entity_poly.pdbx_strand_id
1 'polypeptide(L)'
;MDIKLKDFEGPLDLLLHLVSKYQVDIYDVPITEVIEQYLAYVSTLQAMKLEVTGEYMVMASQLMLIKSRKLLPKVADNAELEDDLEQDLLSQIEEYRRFKLLGEKMSIQHDDRALYYSKPKLELVYEDAELLHDKSTIDLFLAFSKVIAKKQEEFSKSHTTIVRDEYKIEDMMDVVRQRCAGKSRLALQEIFAETKDMNEVITLFLATLELVKVQEVQVIQEENFGNIYLVGRGNE
;
A
#
# COMPACT_ATOMS: atom_id res chain seq x y z
N MET A 1 19.33 -1.43 -16.63
CA MET A 1 19.27 -2.52 -15.63
C MET A 1 18.53 -1.92 -14.44
N ASP A 2 17.21 -2.06 -14.43
CA ASP A 2 16.35 -1.48 -13.40
C ASP A 2 15.84 -2.61 -12.51
N ILE A 3 16.59 -2.95 -11.48
CA ILE A 3 16.12 -3.85 -10.42
C ILE A 3 15.71 -2.95 -9.26
N LYS A 4 14.41 -2.72 -9.10
CA LYS A 4 13.86 -1.96 -7.96
C LYS A 4 13.67 -2.93 -6.80
N LEU A 5 14.18 -2.59 -5.61
CA LEU A 5 14.02 -3.39 -4.39
C LEU A 5 12.56 -3.67 -4.01
N LYS A 6 11.63 -2.83 -4.48
CA LYS A 6 10.23 -2.87 -4.04
C LYS A 6 9.46 -4.13 -4.48
N ASP A 7 10.07 -5.01 -5.28
CA ASP A 7 9.40 -6.18 -5.84
C ASP A 7 9.85 -7.52 -5.22
N PHE A 8 10.76 -7.53 -4.23
CA PHE A 8 11.21 -8.76 -3.58
C PHE A 8 10.63 -8.92 -2.17
N GLU A 9 10.15 -10.12 -1.85
CA GLU A 9 9.53 -10.44 -0.56
C GLU A 9 10.54 -10.75 0.56
N GLY A 10 11.86 -10.68 0.29
CA GLY A 10 12.90 -10.91 1.28
C GLY A 10 14.25 -11.31 0.71
N PRO A 11 15.25 -11.59 1.56
CA PRO A 11 16.61 -11.93 1.13
C PRO A 11 16.70 -13.27 0.38
N LEU A 12 15.90 -14.27 0.78
CA LEU A 12 15.84 -15.57 0.08
C LEU A 12 15.24 -15.43 -1.32
N ASP A 13 14.28 -14.53 -1.51
CA ASP A 13 13.67 -14.27 -2.81
C ASP A 13 14.68 -13.62 -3.78
N LEU A 14 15.45 -12.66 -3.28
CA LEU A 14 16.56 -12.08 -4.04
C LEU A 14 17.61 -13.14 -4.40
N LEU A 15 18.00 -13.99 -3.45
CA LEU A 15 18.95 -15.08 -3.72
C LEU A 15 18.40 -16.07 -4.76
N LEU A 16 17.13 -16.46 -4.65
CA LEU A 16 16.48 -17.31 -5.62
C LEU A 16 16.48 -16.67 -7.02
N HIS A 17 16.24 -15.36 -7.11
CA HIS A 17 16.31 -14.62 -8.38
C HIS A 17 17.73 -14.63 -8.97
N LEU A 18 18.76 -14.42 -8.15
CA LEU A 18 20.16 -14.43 -8.58
C LEU A 18 20.58 -15.83 -9.06
N VAL A 19 20.21 -16.88 -8.30
CA VAL A 19 20.49 -18.28 -8.64
C VAL A 19 19.78 -18.68 -9.94
N SER A 20 18.52 -18.27 -10.12
CA SER A 20 17.72 -18.59 -11.31
C SER A 20 18.33 -18.04 -12.62
N LYS A 21 19.16 -17.00 -12.56
CA LYS A 21 19.85 -16.47 -13.76
C LYS A 21 20.88 -17.43 -14.37
N TYR A 22 21.43 -18.34 -13.58
CA TYR A 22 22.44 -19.28 -14.05
C TYR A 22 21.87 -20.46 -14.85
N GLN A 23 20.55 -20.69 -14.79
CA GLN A 23 19.87 -21.77 -15.54
C GLN A 23 20.45 -23.18 -15.30
N VAL A 24 21.09 -23.41 -14.15
CA VAL A 24 21.64 -24.69 -13.72
C VAL A 24 20.89 -25.18 -12.46
N ASP A 25 21.17 -26.41 -12.04
CA ASP A 25 20.69 -26.91 -10.75
C ASP A 25 21.16 -25.98 -9.63
N ILE A 26 20.32 -25.75 -8.62
CA ILE A 26 20.61 -24.88 -7.48
C ILE A 26 21.88 -25.35 -6.77
N TYR A 27 22.10 -26.67 -6.70
CA TYR A 27 23.28 -27.24 -6.07
C TYR A 27 24.58 -27.09 -6.88
N ASP A 28 24.48 -26.75 -8.17
CA ASP A 28 25.63 -26.60 -9.08
C ASP A 28 26.04 -25.13 -9.31
N VAL A 29 25.34 -24.18 -8.69
CA VAL A 29 25.58 -22.74 -8.93
C VAL A 29 26.88 -22.29 -8.27
N PRO A 30 27.69 -21.45 -8.94
CA PRO A 30 28.87 -20.84 -8.32
C PRO A 30 28.46 -19.87 -7.19
N ILE A 31 28.34 -20.40 -5.96
CA ILE A 31 27.84 -19.66 -4.80
C ILE A 31 28.63 -18.37 -4.51
N THR A 32 29.93 -18.38 -4.80
CA THR A 32 30.80 -17.21 -4.62
C THR A 32 30.36 -16.03 -5.50
N GLU A 33 29.97 -16.29 -6.75
CA GLU A 33 29.49 -15.25 -7.67
C GLU A 33 28.10 -14.74 -7.24
N VAL A 34 27.23 -15.63 -6.75
CA VAL A 34 25.93 -15.26 -6.19
C VAL A 34 26.08 -14.34 -4.98
N ILE A 35 26.99 -14.70 -4.05
CA ILE A 35 27.29 -13.88 -2.87
C ILE A 35 27.78 -12.49 -3.27
N GLU A 36 28.66 -12.39 -4.26
CA GLU A 36 29.15 -11.10 -4.75
C GLU A 36 28.05 -10.23 -5.35
N GLN A 37 27.17 -10.83 -6.15
CA GLN A 37 26.02 -10.12 -6.71
C GLN A 37 25.06 -9.65 -5.61
N TYR A 38 24.81 -10.48 -4.60
CA TYR A 38 23.98 -10.12 -3.46
C TYR A 38 24.57 -8.93 -2.68
N LEU A 39 25.85 -9.00 -2.30
CA LEU A 39 26.53 -7.95 -1.55
C LEU A 39 26.61 -6.65 -2.35
N ALA A 40 26.89 -6.73 -3.65
CA ALA A 40 26.88 -5.58 -4.55
C ALA A 40 25.49 -4.92 -4.54
N TYR A 41 24.43 -5.71 -4.68
CA TYR A 41 23.06 -5.21 -4.63
C TYR A 41 22.76 -4.49 -3.31
N VAL A 42 22.99 -5.14 -2.15
CA VAL A 42 22.81 -4.53 -0.81
C VAL A 42 23.59 -3.21 -0.65
N SER A 43 24.82 -3.15 -1.15
CA SER A 43 25.65 -1.93 -1.07
C SER A 43 25.09 -0.77 -1.88
N THR A 44 24.54 -1.03 -3.08
CA THR A 44 23.92 0.02 -3.91
C THR A 44 22.70 0.63 -3.24
N LEU A 45 21.94 -0.17 -2.49
CA LEU A 45 20.74 0.23 -1.80
C LEU A 45 21.05 1.14 -0.61
N GLN A 46 22.08 0.79 0.15
CA GLN A 46 22.60 1.65 1.23
C GLN A 46 23.09 3.00 0.68
N ALA A 47 23.79 3.01 -0.46
CA ALA A 47 24.25 4.24 -1.11
C ALA A 47 23.09 5.16 -1.55
N MET A 48 21.97 4.57 -1.97
CA MET A 48 20.74 5.29 -2.35
C MET A 48 19.88 5.72 -1.15
N LYS A 49 20.32 5.46 0.10
CA LYS A 49 19.57 5.74 1.35
C LYS A 49 18.17 5.13 1.38
N LEU A 50 17.96 3.99 0.71
CA LEU A 50 16.75 3.20 0.88
C LEU A 50 16.76 2.58 2.28
N GLU A 51 15.60 2.51 2.95
CA GLU A 51 15.47 1.72 4.17
C GLU A 51 15.70 0.25 3.82
N VAL A 52 16.89 -0.26 4.15
CA VAL A 52 17.22 -1.67 3.97
C VAL A 52 16.78 -2.42 5.22
N THR A 53 15.90 -3.41 5.06
CA THR A 53 15.39 -4.22 6.18
C THR A 53 16.53 -4.96 6.88
N GLY A 54 16.44 -5.09 8.22
CA GLY A 54 17.43 -5.81 9.02
C GLY A 54 17.69 -7.25 8.56
N GLU A 55 16.70 -7.89 7.96
CA GLU A 55 16.81 -9.24 7.39
C GLU A 55 17.88 -9.36 6.29
N TYR A 56 18.00 -8.34 5.42
CA TYR A 56 19.04 -8.32 4.37
C TYR A 56 20.44 -8.16 4.97
N MET A 57 20.58 -7.42 6.08
CA MET A 57 21.86 -7.28 6.78
C MET A 57 22.29 -8.58 7.45
N VAL A 58 21.34 -9.30 8.06
CA VAL A 58 21.60 -10.62 8.65
C VAL A 58 22.07 -11.59 7.58
N MET A 59 21.35 -11.68 6.45
CA MET A 59 21.76 -12.53 5.33
C MET A 59 23.12 -12.11 4.74
N ALA A 60 23.38 -10.80 4.57
CA ALA A 60 24.68 -10.31 4.11
C ALA A 60 25.83 -10.78 5.02
N SER A 61 25.64 -10.76 6.33
CA SER A 61 26.66 -11.22 7.28
C SER A 61 26.91 -12.73 7.21
N GLN A 62 25.86 -13.54 7.03
CA GLN A 62 25.97 -14.98 6.80
C GLN A 62 26.71 -15.28 5.49
N LEU A 63 26.38 -14.59 4.39
CA LEU A 63 27.06 -14.74 3.10
C LEU A 63 28.52 -14.31 3.15
N MET A 64 28.85 -13.25 3.90
CA MET A 64 30.25 -12.86 4.15
C MET A 64 31.03 -13.93 4.91
N LEU A 65 30.42 -14.57 5.92
CA LEU A 65 31.04 -15.67 6.64
C LEU A 65 31.34 -16.85 5.71
N ILE A 66 30.36 -17.25 4.89
CA ILE A 66 30.51 -18.31 3.89
C ILE A 66 31.64 -17.97 2.92
N LYS A 67 31.64 -16.75 2.35
CA LYS A 67 32.68 -16.31 1.41
C LYS A 67 34.08 -16.30 2.04
N SER A 68 34.20 -15.77 3.26
CA SER A 68 35.48 -15.69 3.97
C SER A 68 36.09 -17.07 4.17
N ARG A 69 35.29 -18.01 4.68
CA ARG A 69 35.72 -19.39 4.94
C ARG A 69 36.12 -20.11 3.66
N LYS A 70 35.26 -20.07 2.62
CA LYS A 70 35.52 -20.70 1.32
C LYS A 70 36.83 -20.25 0.64
N LEU A 71 37.23 -18.98 0.84
CA LEU A 71 38.45 -18.42 0.26
C LEU A 71 39.71 -18.70 1.08
N LEU A 72 39.58 -19.10 2.34
CA LEU A 72 40.71 -19.39 3.23
C LEU A 72 41.26 -20.81 2.99
N PRO A 73 42.56 -21.04 3.23
CA PRO A 73 43.14 -22.38 3.14
C PRO A 73 42.49 -23.34 4.15
N LYS A 74 42.13 -24.55 3.69
CA LYS A 74 41.53 -25.60 4.53
C LYS A 74 42.46 -25.97 5.68
N VAL A 75 42.14 -25.53 6.89
CA VAL A 75 42.70 -26.12 8.12
C VAL A 75 41.91 -27.39 8.39
N ALA A 76 42.58 -28.53 8.57
CA ALA A 76 41.97 -29.87 8.56
C ALA A 76 40.77 -30.06 9.53
N ASP A 77 40.61 -29.21 10.54
CA ASP A 77 39.51 -29.28 11.51
C ASP A 77 38.22 -28.54 11.11
N ASN A 78 38.21 -27.73 10.03
CA ASN A 78 37.05 -26.87 9.67
C ASN A 78 36.40 -27.18 8.31
N ALA A 79 36.88 -28.20 7.58
CA ALA A 79 36.39 -28.49 6.23
C ALA A 79 34.92 -28.97 6.20
N GLU A 80 34.49 -29.78 7.16
CA GLU A 80 33.10 -30.28 7.22
C GLU A 80 32.10 -29.15 7.52
N LEU A 81 32.45 -28.25 8.45
CA LEU A 81 31.65 -27.08 8.82
C LEU A 81 31.48 -26.06 7.69
N GLU A 82 32.40 -26.01 6.72
CA GLU A 82 32.31 -25.14 5.54
C GLU A 82 31.27 -25.63 4.55
N ASP A 83 31.35 -26.91 4.18
CA ASP A 83 30.44 -27.54 3.23
C ASP A 83 29.00 -27.56 3.79
N ASP A 84 28.84 -27.71 5.12
CA ASP A 84 27.53 -27.69 5.80
C ASP A 84 26.82 -26.33 5.70
N LEU A 85 27.55 -25.20 5.84
CA LEU A 85 26.94 -23.87 5.78
C LEU A 85 26.48 -23.48 4.37
N GLU A 86 27.23 -23.92 3.36
CA GLU A 86 26.83 -23.72 1.97
C GLU A 86 25.61 -24.58 1.62
N GLN A 87 25.62 -25.85 2.03
CA GLN A 87 24.50 -26.75 1.80
C GLN A 87 23.23 -26.29 2.52
N ASP A 88 23.33 -25.78 3.75
CA ASP A 88 22.19 -25.23 4.49
C ASP A 88 21.56 -24.04 3.75
N LEU A 89 22.38 -23.12 3.25
CA LEU A 89 21.89 -21.98 2.46
C LEU A 89 21.20 -22.44 1.17
N LEU A 90 21.79 -23.39 0.43
CA LEU A 90 21.19 -23.93 -0.79
C LEU A 90 19.87 -24.66 -0.50
N SER A 91 19.81 -25.41 0.60
CA SER A 91 18.60 -26.06 1.08
C SER A 91 17.49 -25.04 1.40
N GLN A 92 17.82 -23.94 2.07
CA GLN A 92 16.87 -22.85 2.35
C GLN A 92 16.35 -22.19 1.07
N ILE A 93 17.20 -21.97 0.07
CA ILE A 93 16.81 -21.42 -1.23
C ILE A 93 15.86 -22.39 -1.96
N GLU A 94 16.16 -23.68 -1.94
CA GLU A 94 15.34 -24.72 -2.57
C GLU A 94 13.98 -24.88 -1.87
N GLU A 95 13.96 -24.85 -0.54
CA GLU A 95 12.71 -24.88 0.23
C GLU A 95 11.86 -23.64 -0.04
N TYR A 96 12.47 -22.45 -0.06
CA TYR A 96 11.78 -21.22 -0.42
C TYR A 96 11.19 -21.30 -1.84
N ARG A 97 11.96 -21.80 -2.82
CA ARG A 97 11.48 -22.02 -4.20
C ARG A 97 10.26 -22.93 -4.23
N ARG A 98 10.27 -24.03 -3.45
CA ARG A 98 9.13 -24.95 -3.34
C ARG A 98 7.89 -24.22 -2.85
N PHE A 99 8.00 -23.43 -1.78
CA PHE A 99 6.85 -22.69 -1.24
C PHE A 99 6.39 -21.56 -2.14
N LYS A 100 7.31 -20.86 -2.83
CA LYS A 100 6.96 -19.85 -3.83
C LYS A 100 6.11 -20.45 -4.96
N LEU A 101 6.52 -21.59 -5.51
CA LEU A 101 5.75 -22.31 -6.54
C LEU A 101 4.41 -22.83 -6.03
N LEU A 102 4.34 -23.28 -4.77
CA LEU A 102 3.07 -23.68 -4.14
C LEU A 102 2.14 -22.48 -3.95
N GLY A 103 2.68 -21.32 -3.55
CA GLY A 103 1.95 -20.06 -3.44
C GLY A 103 1.36 -19.63 -4.78
N GLU A 104 2.14 -19.70 -5.87
CA GLU A 104 1.67 -19.42 -7.22
C GLU A 104 0.54 -20.38 -7.63
N LYS A 105 0.68 -21.69 -7.38
CA LYS A 105 -0.39 -22.67 -7.64
C LYS A 105 -1.64 -22.40 -6.81
N MET A 106 -1.49 -22.02 -5.54
CA MET A 106 -2.62 -21.66 -4.68
C MET A 106 -3.30 -20.37 -5.16
N SER A 107 -2.55 -19.41 -5.69
CA SER A 107 -3.10 -18.21 -6.30
C SER A 107 -3.97 -18.55 -7.50
N ILE A 108 -3.51 -19.44 -8.39
CA ILE A 108 -4.32 -19.90 -9.54
C ILE A 108 -5.62 -20.58 -9.05
N GLN A 109 -5.53 -21.44 -8.04
CA GLN A 109 -6.73 -22.08 -7.46
C GLN A 109 -7.67 -21.07 -6.79
N HIS A 110 -7.10 -20.01 -6.18
CA HIS A 110 -7.88 -18.92 -5.61
C HIS A 110 -8.64 -18.17 -6.71
N ASP A 111 -7.98 -17.84 -7.81
CA ASP A 111 -8.57 -17.16 -8.96
C ASP A 111 -9.72 -17.99 -9.56
N ASP A 112 -9.50 -19.30 -9.74
CA ASP A 112 -10.54 -20.24 -10.19
C ASP A 112 -11.73 -20.26 -9.22
N ARG A 113 -11.46 -20.30 -7.90
CA ARG A 113 -12.52 -20.30 -6.87
C ARG A 113 -13.27 -18.97 -6.81
N ALA A 114 -12.59 -17.86 -7.07
CA ALA A 114 -13.13 -16.50 -7.03
C ALA A 114 -14.18 -16.26 -8.12
N LEU A 115 -14.16 -17.05 -9.21
CA LEU A 115 -15.20 -17.03 -10.26
C LEU A 115 -16.57 -17.52 -9.75
N TYR A 116 -16.61 -18.26 -8.64
CA TYR A 116 -17.84 -18.81 -8.07
C TYR A 116 -18.37 -17.97 -6.91
N TYR A 117 -19.49 -17.29 -7.15
CA TYR A 117 -20.17 -16.49 -6.15
C TYR A 117 -21.19 -17.32 -5.36
N SER A 118 -21.23 -17.13 -4.04
CA SER A 118 -22.24 -17.71 -3.15
C SER A 118 -23.10 -16.63 -2.54
N LYS A 119 -24.37 -16.94 -2.32
CA LYS A 119 -25.26 -16.06 -1.54
C LYS A 119 -24.77 -15.99 -0.09
N PRO A 120 -24.90 -14.83 0.58
CA PRO A 120 -24.68 -14.77 2.02
C PRO A 120 -25.60 -15.77 2.72
N LYS A 121 -25.17 -16.26 3.88
CA LYS A 121 -25.98 -17.18 4.69
C LYS A 121 -27.31 -16.49 5.02
N LEU A 122 -28.42 -17.19 4.77
CA LEU A 122 -29.73 -16.74 5.20
C LEU A 122 -29.85 -17.03 6.69
N GLU A 123 -30.01 -15.98 7.50
CA GLU A 123 -30.35 -16.14 8.91
C GLU A 123 -31.83 -16.51 9.01
N LEU A 124 -32.09 -17.73 9.50
CA LEU A 124 -33.44 -18.25 9.69
C LEU A 124 -33.83 -18.00 11.14
N VAL A 125 -34.92 -17.27 11.34
CA VAL A 125 -35.50 -17.02 12.66
C VAL A 125 -36.77 -17.86 12.75
N TYR A 126 -36.79 -18.77 13.72
CA TYR A 126 -37.93 -19.63 14.01
C TYR A 126 -38.49 -19.28 15.39
N GLU A 127 -39.81 -19.38 15.59
CA GLU A 127 -40.42 -19.04 16.88
C GLU A 127 -40.10 -20.07 17.98
N ASP A 128 -39.77 -21.30 17.61
CA ASP A 128 -39.35 -22.39 18.48
C ASP A 128 -37.82 -22.48 18.65
N ALA A 129 -37.06 -21.50 18.14
CA ALA A 129 -35.61 -21.46 18.31
C ALA A 129 -35.22 -21.06 19.74
N GLU A 130 -34.50 -21.94 20.43
CA GLU A 130 -33.93 -21.65 21.75
C GLU A 130 -32.50 -21.10 21.64
N LEU A 131 -32.20 -20.04 22.40
CA LEU A 131 -30.87 -19.45 22.46
C LEU A 131 -29.92 -20.35 23.27
N LEU A 132 -28.93 -20.94 22.60
CA LEU A 132 -27.80 -21.53 23.30
C LEU A 132 -26.92 -20.43 23.91
N HIS A 133 -26.66 -20.54 25.20
CA HIS A 133 -25.78 -19.63 25.95
C HIS A 133 -24.33 -20.14 25.91
N ASP A 134 -23.89 -20.61 24.75
CA ASP A 134 -22.56 -21.20 24.52
C ASP A 134 -21.51 -20.14 24.16
N LYS A 135 -21.89 -18.85 24.16
CA LYS A 135 -21.02 -17.72 23.86
C LYS A 135 -20.73 -16.89 25.10
N SER A 136 -19.49 -16.45 25.19
CA SER A 136 -18.95 -15.62 26.25
C SER A 136 -18.68 -14.19 25.76
N THR A 137 -18.40 -13.29 26.71
CA THR A 137 -17.92 -11.93 26.39
C THR A 137 -16.62 -11.94 25.59
N ILE A 138 -15.80 -12.98 25.73
CA ILE A 138 -14.56 -13.17 24.95
C ILE A 138 -14.89 -13.42 23.49
N ASP A 139 -15.93 -14.22 23.19
CA ASP A 139 -16.35 -14.49 21.81
C ASP A 139 -16.83 -13.23 21.10
N LEU A 140 -17.56 -12.36 21.82
CA LEU A 140 -17.99 -11.07 21.30
C LEU A 140 -16.79 -10.14 21.01
N PHE A 141 -15.83 -10.09 21.93
CA PHE A 141 -14.60 -9.31 21.74
C PHE A 141 -13.78 -9.81 20.55
N LEU A 142 -13.62 -11.13 20.39
CA LEU A 142 -12.90 -11.73 19.27
C LEU A 142 -13.63 -11.51 17.93
N ALA A 143 -14.95 -11.62 17.92
CA ALA A 143 -15.77 -11.33 16.74
C ALA A 143 -15.60 -9.87 16.30
N PHE A 144 -15.67 -8.93 17.25
CA PHE A 144 -15.47 -7.51 16.97
C PHE A 144 -14.04 -7.21 16.52
N SER A 145 -13.03 -7.79 17.17
CA SER A 145 -11.62 -7.66 16.79
C SER A 145 -11.36 -8.16 15.35
N LYS A 146 -12.02 -9.26 14.94
CA LYS A 146 -11.92 -9.80 13.59
C LYS A 146 -12.51 -8.85 12.54
N VAL A 147 -13.62 -8.16 12.87
CA VAL A 147 -14.22 -7.14 12.00
C VAL A 147 -13.28 -5.94 11.86
N ILE A 148 -12.70 -5.46 12.96
CA ILE A 148 -11.73 -4.37 12.95
C ILE A 148 -10.51 -4.73 12.11
N ALA A 149 -9.90 -5.90 12.33
CA ALA A 149 -8.71 -6.33 11.60
C ALA A 149 -8.97 -6.42 10.09
N LYS A 150 -10.10 -7.00 9.67
CA LYS A 150 -10.50 -7.03 8.25
C LYS A 150 -10.65 -5.63 7.66
N LYS A 151 -11.29 -4.72 8.40
CA LYS A 151 -11.45 -3.33 7.95
C LYS A 151 -10.10 -2.62 7.86
N GLN A 152 -9.22 -2.82 8.83
CA GLN A 152 -7.88 -2.24 8.84
C GLN A 152 -7.01 -2.76 7.68
N GLU A 153 -7.10 -4.05 7.33
CA GLU A 153 -6.45 -4.59 6.14
C GLU A 153 -7.01 -4.01 4.84
N GLU A 154 -8.33 -3.86 4.72
CA GLU A 154 -8.94 -3.16 3.58
C GLU A 154 -8.43 -1.72 3.46
N PHE A 155 -8.33 -1.00 4.59
CA PHE A 155 -7.77 0.36 4.63
C PHE A 155 -6.27 0.40 4.32
N SER A 156 -5.50 -0.62 4.71
CA SER A 156 -4.05 -0.68 4.45
C SER A 156 -3.75 -1.04 2.99
N LYS A 157 -4.56 -1.92 2.40
CA LYS A 157 -4.46 -2.33 0.98
C LYS A 157 -4.97 -1.26 0.04
N SER A 158 -5.93 -0.44 0.47
CA SER A 158 -6.25 0.81 -0.21
C SER A 158 -5.16 1.84 0.09
N HIS A 159 -4.04 1.72 -0.63
CA HIS A 159 -3.04 2.80 -0.81
C HIS A 159 -3.60 4.06 -1.49
N THR A 160 -4.92 4.24 -1.48
CA THR A 160 -5.51 5.55 -1.69
C THR A 160 -5.13 6.32 -0.45
N THR A 161 -4.07 7.13 -0.56
CA THR A 161 -3.85 8.29 0.29
C THR A 161 -5.24 8.82 0.61
N ILE A 162 -5.68 8.67 1.86
CA ILE A 162 -6.77 9.49 2.35
C ILE A 162 -6.16 10.87 2.28
N VAL A 163 -6.29 11.50 1.11
CA VAL A 163 -6.00 12.91 0.91
C VAL A 163 -6.94 13.51 1.92
N ARG A 164 -6.37 13.98 3.03
CA ARG A 164 -7.12 14.76 4.01
C ARG A 164 -7.95 15.74 3.19
N ASP A 165 -9.21 15.95 3.54
CA ASP A 165 -9.95 17.07 2.97
C ASP A 165 -9.17 18.34 3.31
N GLU A 166 -8.25 18.75 2.42
CA GLU A 166 -7.37 19.90 2.62
C GLU A 166 -8.18 21.19 2.62
N TYR A 167 -9.43 21.13 2.13
CA TYR A 167 -10.33 22.25 1.98
C TYR A 167 -11.65 21.93 2.66
N LYS A 168 -11.92 22.57 3.80
CA LYS A 168 -13.24 22.55 4.42
C LYS A 168 -14.17 23.51 3.69
N ILE A 169 -15.44 23.11 3.58
CA ILE A 169 -16.49 23.94 2.97
C ILE A 169 -16.63 25.27 3.72
N GLU A 170 -16.58 25.24 5.05
CA GLU A 170 -16.68 26.42 5.93
C GLU A 170 -15.60 27.47 5.61
N ASP A 171 -14.33 27.03 5.49
CA ASP A 171 -13.21 27.93 5.16
C ASP A 171 -13.40 28.57 3.78
N MET A 172 -13.91 27.81 2.81
CA MET A 172 -14.18 28.30 1.45
C MET A 172 -15.39 29.24 1.38
N MET A 173 -16.39 29.07 2.25
CA MET A 173 -17.50 30.02 2.36
C MET A 173 -17.00 31.40 2.79
N ASP A 174 -16.04 31.46 3.72
CA ASP A 174 -15.44 32.72 4.16
C ASP A 174 -14.66 33.42 3.03
N VAL A 175 -13.93 32.66 2.22
CA VAL A 175 -13.23 33.19 1.03
C VAL A 175 -14.21 33.79 0.03
N VAL A 176 -15.31 33.09 -0.28
CA VAL A 176 -16.35 33.59 -1.19
C VAL A 176 -17.01 34.84 -0.60
N ARG A 177 -17.31 34.86 0.71
CA ARG A 177 -17.91 36.00 1.39
C ARG A 177 -17.02 37.25 1.33
N GLN A 178 -15.72 37.11 1.58
CA GLN A 178 -14.77 38.22 1.48
C GLN A 178 -14.66 38.78 0.07
N ARG A 179 -14.62 37.91 -0.95
CA ARG A 179 -14.54 38.35 -2.36
C ARG A 179 -15.84 39.03 -2.82
N CYS A 180 -17.00 38.58 -2.35
CA CYS A 180 -18.28 39.21 -2.62
C CYS A 180 -18.48 40.54 -1.86
N ALA A 181 -17.86 40.73 -0.70
CA ALA A 181 -17.97 41.96 0.08
C ALA A 181 -17.25 43.16 -0.58
N GLY A 182 -16.23 42.92 -1.41
CA GLY A 182 -15.41 43.97 -2.03
C GLY A 182 -15.87 44.45 -3.42
N LYS A 183 -16.76 43.72 -4.11
CA LYS A 183 -17.24 44.06 -5.47
C LYS A 183 -18.76 43.96 -5.54
N SER A 184 -19.41 44.93 -6.19
CA SER A 184 -20.87 44.92 -6.38
C SER A 184 -21.37 43.78 -7.27
N ARG A 185 -20.52 43.23 -8.13
CA ARG A 185 -20.80 42.09 -9.01
C ARG A 185 -19.49 41.35 -9.29
N LEU A 186 -19.45 40.05 -8.99
CA LEU A 186 -18.27 39.19 -9.18
C LEU A 186 -18.62 38.09 -10.18
N ALA A 187 -17.81 37.90 -11.23
CA ALA A 187 -18.02 36.79 -12.16
C ALA A 187 -17.61 35.47 -11.49
N LEU A 188 -18.42 34.42 -11.64
CA LEU A 188 -18.14 33.11 -11.05
C LEU A 188 -16.81 32.52 -11.53
N GLN A 189 -16.42 32.81 -12.79
CA GLN A 189 -15.13 32.37 -13.33
C GLN A 189 -13.92 33.00 -12.61
N GLU A 190 -14.06 34.23 -12.09
CA GLU A 190 -12.97 34.89 -11.34
C GLU A 190 -12.71 34.21 -9.99
N ILE A 191 -13.72 33.55 -9.41
CA ILE A 191 -13.56 32.81 -8.15
C ILE A 191 -12.64 31.61 -8.33
N PHE A 192 -12.78 30.92 -9.46
CA PHE A 192 -11.99 29.73 -9.81
C PHE A 192 -10.61 30.06 -10.42
N ALA A 193 -10.32 31.33 -10.73
CA ALA A 193 -9.08 31.71 -11.41
C ALA A 193 -7.82 31.50 -10.55
N GLU A 194 -7.96 31.49 -9.22
CA GLU A 194 -6.83 31.37 -8.27
C GLU A 194 -6.70 29.97 -7.65
N THR A 195 -7.55 29.01 -8.03
CA THR A 195 -7.52 27.65 -7.47
C THR A 195 -6.39 26.82 -8.07
N LYS A 196 -5.71 26.03 -7.24
CA LYS A 196 -4.55 25.20 -7.64
C LYS A 196 -4.93 23.75 -7.93
N ASP A 197 -5.96 23.24 -7.27
CA ASP A 197 -6.37 21.83 -7.33
C ASP A 197 -7.85 21.64 -7.68
N MET A 198 -8.18 20.49 -8.30
CA MET A 198 -9.57 20.15 -8.65
C MET A 198 -10.48 20.00 -7.41
N ASN A 199 -9.92 19.50 -6.30
CA ASN A 199 -10.67 19.38 -5.05
C ASN A 199 -11.02 20.75 -4.46
N GLU A 200 -10.13 21.73 -4.59
CA GLU A 200 -10.37 23.12 -4.18
C GLU A 200 -11.51 23.73 -5.01
N VAL A 201 -11.53 23.49 -6.33
CA VAL A 201 -12.61 23.93 -7.24
C VAL A 201 -13.97 23.36 -6.82
N ILE A 202 -14.02 22.05 -6.54
CA ILE A 202 -15.26 21.37 -6.15
C ILE A 202 -15.77 21.90 -4.81
N THR A 203 -14.90 22.03 -3.80
CA THR A 203 -15.27 22.54 -2.48
C THR A 203 -15.71 24.00 -2.54
N LEU A 204 -15.05 24.84 -3.36
CA LEU A 204 -15.41 26.24 -3.56
C LEU A 204 -16.75 26.40 -4.29
N PHE A 205 -17.05 25.52 -5.24
CA PHE A 205 -18.36 25.47 -5.89
C PHE A 205 -19.47 25.08 -4.91
N LEU A 206 -19.24 24.03 -4.09
CA LEU A 206 -20.18 23.61 -3.05
C LEU A 206 -20.41 24.71 -2.01
N ALA A 207 -19.35 25.40 -1.58
CA ALA A 207 -19.43 26.56 -0.68
C ALA A 207 -20.27 27.70 -1.30
N THR A 208 -20.12 27.95 -2.59
CA THR A 208 -20.93 28.95 -3.31
C THR A 208 -22.40 28.55 -3.34
N LEU A 209 -22.72 27.28 -3.62
CA LEU A 209 -24.11 26.78 -3.60
C LEU A 209 -24.72 26.84 -2.20
N GLU A 210 -23.94 26.55 -1.16
CA GLU A 210 -24.42 26.64 0.22
C GLU A 210 -24.70 28.10 0.61
N LEU A 211 -23.86 29.06 0.21
CA LEU A 211 -24.12 30.50 0.44
C LEU A 211 -25.37 31.00 -0.30
N VAL A 212 -25.65 30.47 -1.49
CA VAL A 212 -26.88 30.78 -2.24
C VAL A 212 -28.10 30.19 -1.53
N LYS A 213 -27.99 28.97 -1.01
CA LYS A 213 -29.04 28.29 -0.24
C LYS A 213 -29.34 29.02 1.07
N VAL A 214 -28.32 29.56 1.75
CA VAL A 214 -28.45 30.38 2.98
C VAL A 214 -28.86 31.83 2.66
N GLN A 215 -28.99 32.19 1.38
CA GLN A 215 -29.39 33.50 0.87
C GLN A 215 -28.43 34.66 1.17
N GLU A 216 -27.17 34.38 1.49
CA GLU A 216 -26.12 35.40 1.65
C GLU A 216 -25.57 35.91 0.31
N VAL A 217 -25.64 35.08 -0.73
CA VAL A 217 -25.18 35.40 -2.08
C VAL A 217 -26.29 35.14 -3.09
N GLN A 218 -26.52 36.09 -3.99
CA GLN A 218 -27.46 35.96 -5.09
C GLN A 218 -26.71 35.68 -6.39
N VAL A 219 -27.26 34.77 -7.20
CA VAL A 219 -26.75 34.44 -8.54
C VAL A 219 -27.61 35.14 -9.59
N ILE A 220 -26.95 35.81 -10.54
CA ILE A 220 -27.60 36.50 -11.66
C ILE A 220 -26.96 36.00 -12.97
N GLN A 221 -27.81 35.56 -13.89
CA GLN A 221 -27.43 35.18 -15.25
C GLN A 221 -28.35 35.91 -16.22
N GLU A 222 -27.79 36.72 -17.12
CA GLU A 222 -28.54 37.59 -18.03
C GLU A 222 -29.01 36.87 -19.29
N GLU A 223 -28.23 35.92 -19.80
CA GLU A 223 -28.54 35.13 -20.99
C GLU A 223 -28.39 33.63 -20.69
N ASN A 224 -29.22 32.79 -21.33
CA ASN A 224 -29.07 31.34 -21.20
C ASN A 224 -27.67 30.91 -21.64
N PHE A 225 -26.96 30.17 -20.77
CA PHE A 225 -25.56 29.77 -20.95
C PHE A 225 -24.55 30.93 -21.00
N GLY A 226 -24.96 32.14 -20.62
CA GLY A 226 -24.09 33.29 -20.45
C GLY A 226 -23.34 33.29 -19.11
N ASN A 227 -22.55 34.34 -18.89
CA ASN A 227 -21.76 34.47 -17.67
C ASN A 227 -22.63 34.53 -16.41
N ILE A 228 -22.18 33.82 -15.38
CA ILE A 228 -22.84 33.75 -14.08
C ILE A 228 -22.16 34.77 -13.16
N TYR A 229 -22.96 35.62 -12.53
CA TYR A 229 -22.48 36.64 -11.61
C TYR A 229 -23.02 36.41 -10.20
N LEU A 230 -22.15 36.61 -9.22
CA LEU A 230 -22.47 36.57 -7.80
C LEU A 230 -22.56 37.99 -7.25
N VAL A 231 -23.60 38.24 -6.46
CA VAL A 231 -23.85 39.50 -5.76
C VAL A 231 -24.02 39.19 -4.29
N GLY A 232 -23.16 39.74 -3.43
CA GLY A 232 -23.34 39.63 -1.99
C GLY A 232 -24.56 40.42 -1.55
N ARG A 233 -25.45 39.80 -0.77
CA ARG A 233 -26.49 40.55 -0.06
C ARG A 233 -25.84 41.24 1.13
N GLY A 234 -25.56 42.54 0.99
CA GLY A 234 -25.27 43.37 2.15
C GLY A 234 -26.50 43.40 3.06
N ASN A 235 -26.33 43.10 4.34
CA ASN A 235 -27.38 43.22 5.35
C ASN A 235 -28.06 44.59 5.26
N GLU A 236 -29.39 44.59 5.07
CA GLU A 236 -30.26 45.51 5.81
C GLU A 236 -30.42 44.98 7.24
#